data_AF-A0A2S6A506-F1
#
_entry.id   AF-A0A2S6A506-F1
#
_cell.length_a   1.000
_cell.length_b   1.000
_cell.length_c   1.000
_cell.angle_alpha   90.00
_cell.angle_beta   90.00
_cell.angle_gamma   90.00
#
_symmetry.space_group_name_H-M   'P 1'
#
loop_
_entity.id
_entity.type
_entity.pdbx_description
1 polymer ?
#
loop_
_entity_poly.entity_id
_entity_poly.type
_entity_poly.pdbx_seq_one_letter_code
_entity_poly.pdbx_strand_id
1 'polypeptide(L)'
;MTEITRAETNNQAHETETESRTERQMRSDFMHAEHYNLRCRGNDDYDPADELAYREYSSPWFEGEKQWADEWQYLSDATDRWTDDYAAAQRRLDFHQRAGWLTPTELRSEQQARDIANHGIETDDSGLLTSPYVTRVQERADSETATPSPLANHRPGNALAAHQANSERDGIER
;
A
#
# COMPACT_ATOMS: atom_id res chain seq x y z
N MET A 1 -50.52 -8.39 27.34
CA MET A 1 -49.70 -7.22 26.95
C MET A 1 -48.29 -7.53 27.38
N THR A 2 -47.43 -7.87 26.44
CA THR A 2 -46.03 -8.26 26.70
C THR A 2 -45.18 -7.50 25.69
N GLU A 3 -44.64 -6.36 26.11
CA GLU A 3 -43.64 -5.62 25.34
C GLU A 3 -42.32 -6.37 25.48
N ILE A 4 -41.89 -7.03 24.40
CA ILE A 4 -40.56 -7.61 24.30
C ILE A 4 -39.66 -6.51 23.73
N THR A 5 -38.83 -5.96 24.61
CA THR A 5 -37.76 -5.00 24.36
C THR A 5 -36.79 -5.58 23.33
N ARG A 6 -36.93 -5.17 22.06
CA ARG A 6 -36.12 -5.64 20.92
C ARG A 6 -35.06 -4.61 20.53
N ALA A 7 -34.31 -4.11 21.51
CA ALA A 7 -33.31 -3.06 21.30
C ALA A 7 -31.93 -3.35 21.94
N GLU A 8 -31.71 -4.55 22.50
CA GLU A 8 -30.49 -4.87 23.25
C GLU A 8 -29.71 -6.07 22.69
N THR A 9 -29.71 -6.28 21.37
CA THR A 9 -29.00 -7.45 20.80
C THR A 9 -28.29 -7.21 19.47
N ASN A 10 -27.80 -6.00 19.22
CA ASN A 10 -26.93 -5.74 18.06
C ASN A 10 -25.72 -4.81 18.35
N ASN A 11 -25.45 -4.50 19.62
CA ASN A 11 -24.35 -3.62 20.05
C ASN A 11 -23.20 -4.35 20.77
N GLN A 12 -23.17 -5.68 20.69
CA GLN A 12 -22.05 -6.50 21.16
C GLN A 12 -21.45 -7.25 19.98
N ALA A 13 -20.13 -7.14 19.80
CA ALA A 13 -19.29 -7.84 18.81
C ALA A 13 -18.90 -7.08 17.52
N HIS A 14 -18.70 -5.76 17.57
CA HIS A 14 -17.47 -5.24 16.96
C HIS A 14 -16.32 -5.51 17.96
N GLU A 15 -15.96 -6.79 18.14
CA GLU A 15 -14.60 -7.08 18.58
C GLU A 15 -13.70 -6.30 17.63
N THR A 16 -12.84 -5.45 18.18
CA THR A 16 -11.84 -4.70 17.44
C THR A 16 -10.94 -5.72 16.76
N GLU A 17 -11.32 -6.13 15.55
CA GLU A 17 -10.59 -7.09 14.74
C GLU A 17 -9.19 -6.52 14.60
N THR A 18 -8.25 -7.16 15.30
CA THR A 18 -6.88 -6.67 15.36
C THR A 18 -6.28 -6.83 13.97
N GLU A 19 -5.57 -5.80 13.52
CA GLU A 19 -4.95 -5.77 12.21
C GLU A 19 -4.14 -7.05 11.96
N SER A 20 -4.46 -7.72 10.86
CA SER A 20 -3.75 -8.96 10.52
C SER A 20 -2.30 -8.65 10.15
N ARG A 21 -1.43 -9.66 10.20
CA ARG A 21 -0.04 -9.48 9.77
C ARG A 21 0.06 -9.12 8.29
N THR A 22 -0.74 -9.78 7.45
CA THR A 22 -0.78 -9.53 6.00
C THR A 22 -1.27 -8.11 5.70
N GLU A 23 -2.27 -7.63 6.44
CA GLU A 23 -2.76 -6.26 6.34
C GLU A 23 -1.67 -5.23 6.70
N ARG A 24 -0.94 -5.43 7.81
CA ARG A 24 0.18 -4.56 8.18
C ARG A 24 1.25 -4.51 7.10
N GLN A 25 1.59 -5.67 6.55
CA GLN A 25 2.58 -5.78 5.49
C GLN A 25 2.09 -5.05 4.22
N MET A 26 0.82 -5.22 3.85
CA MET A 26 0.17 -4.53 2.74
C MET A 26 0.25 -3.02 2.89
N ARG A 27 -0.15 -2.49 4.03
CA ARG A 27 -0.15 -1.05 4.30
C ARG A 27 1.26 -0.46 4.37
N SER A 28 2.23 -1.22 4.89
CA SER A 28 3.64 -0.82 4.86
C SER A 28 4.19 -0.79 3.45
N ASP A 29 3.91 -1.80 2.63
CA ASP A 29 4.38 -1.84 1.24
C ASP A 29 3.71 -0.75 0.41
N PHE A 30 2.46 -0.38 0.70
CA PHE A 30 1.79 0.77 0.09
C PHE A 30 2.55 2.08 0.34
N MET A 31 2.96 2.34 1.59
CA MET A 31 3.76 3.52 1.92
C MET A 31 5.08 3.56 1.15
N HIS A 32 5.74 2.42 0.98
CA HIS A 32 6.96 2.33 0.18
C HIS A 32 6.68 2.60 -1.31
N ALA A 33 5.68 1.93 -1.89
CA ALA A 33 5.30 2.13 -3.28
C ALA A 33 4.97 3.60 -3.58
N GLU A 34 4.12 4.23 -2.77
CA GLU A 34 3.75 5.63 -2.97
C GLU A 34 4.92 6.59 -2.79
N HIS A 35 5.85 6.30 -1.87
CA HIS A 35 7.07 7.10 -1.71
C HIS A 35 7.89 7.17 -3.01
N TYR A 36 8.07 6.04 -3.68
CA TYR A 36 8.76 5.99 -4.97
C TYR A 36 7.93 6.62 -6.09
N ASN A 37 6.62 6.35 -6.15
CA ASN A 37 5.73 6.93 -7.17
C ASN A 37 5.77 8.47 -7.16
N LEU A 38 5.65 9.08 -5.96
CA LEU A 38 5.65 10.53 -5.80
C LEU A 38 6.99 11.16 -6.19
N ARG A 39 8.13 10.50 -5.94
CA ARG A 39 9.45 10.97 -6.38
C ARG A 39 9.60 10.92 -7.90
N CYS A 40 9.10 9.86 -8.55
CA CYS A 40 9.21 9.73 -10.01
C CYS A 40 8.41 10.76 -10.82
N ARG A 41 7.31 11.30 -10.26
CA ARG A 41 6.42 12.22 -11.00
C ARG A 41 7.03 13.61 -11.25
N GLY A 42 8.13 13.96 -10.56
CA GLY A 42 8.93 15.13 -10.92
C GLY A 42 9.80 14.81 -12.14
N ASN A 43 9.39 15.26 -13.32
CA ASN A 43 10.03 14.94 -14.63
C ASN A 43 11.56 15.07 -14.72
N ASP A 44 12.22 15.77 -13.78
CA ASP A 44 13.66 16.01 -13.80
C ASP A 44 14.47 14.94 -13.03
N ASP A 45 13.83 14.10 -12.21
CA ASP A 45 14.48 13.14 -11.30
C ASP A 45 14.08 11.67 -11.54
N TYR A 46 13.62 11.32 -12.75
CA TYR A 46 13.25 9.93 -13.05
C TYR A 46 14.45 8.99 -13.00
N ASP A 47 14.45 8.06 -12.03
CA ASP A 47 15.35 6.91 -11.97
C ASP A 47 14.58 5.62 -12.32
N PRO A 48 14.97 4.86 -13.36
CA PRO A 48 14.39 3.54 -13.64
C PRO A 48 14.44 2.56 -12.46
N ALA A 49 15.35 2.77 -11.49
CA ALA A 49 15.38 1.99 -10.26
C ALA A 49 14.14 2.21 -9.39
N ASP A 50 13.51 3.39 -9.44
CA ASP A 50 12.31 3.69 -8.67
C ASP A 50 11.08 2.94 -9.22
N GLU A 51 10.96 2.78 -10.55
CA GLU A 51 9.91 1.96 -11.16
C GLU A 51 10.03 0.49 -10.73
N LEU A 52 11.27 -0.01 -10.70
CA LEU A 52 11.55 -1.35 -10.20
C LEU A 52 11.17 -1.49 -8.72
N ALA A 53 11.52 -0.50 -7.89
CA ALA A 53 11.18 -0.48 -6.47
C ALA A 53 9.67 -0.42 -6.25
N TYR A 54 8.96 0.47 -6.95
CA TYR A 54 7.49 0.53 -6.92
C TYR A 54 6.88 -0.84 -7.20
N ARG A 55 7.29 -1.47 -8.30
CA ARG A 55 6.79 -2.80 -8.69
C ARG A 55 7.11 -3.85 -7.64
N GLU A 56 8.29 -3.83 -7.06
CA GLU A 56 8.68 -4.75 -5.99
C GLU A 56 7.73 -4.68 -4.79
N TYR A 57 7.33 -3.49 -4.37
CA TYR A 57 6.39 -3.33 -3.26
C TYR A 57 4.94 -3.61 -3.64
N SER A 58 4.53 -3.30 -4.87
CA SER A 58 3.13 -3.42 -5.29
C SER A 58 2.75 -4.81 -5.83
N SER A 59 3.66 -5.50 -6.51
CA SER A 59 3.39 -6.77 -7.20
C SER A 59 2.78 -7.87 -6.33
N PRO A 60 3.23 -8.09 -5.07
CA PRO A 60 2.67 -9.15 -4.23
C PRO A 60 1.15 -9.03 -4.00
N TRP A 61 0.62 -7.81 -4.05
CA TRP A 61 -0.78 -7.51 -3.79
C TRP A 61 -1.65 -7.68 -5.03
N PHE A 62 -1.11 -7.39 -6.21
CA PHE A 62 -1.80 -7.61 -7.48
C PHE A 62 -1.76 -9.07 -7.97
N GLU A 63 -0.70 -9.81 -7.62
CA GLU A 63 -0.51 -11.22 -8.01
C GLU A 63 -1.03 -12.21 -6.95
N GLY A 64 -1.33 -11.71 -5.74
CA GLY A 64 -1.74 -12.50 -4.59
C GLY A 64 -3.22 -12.88 -4.56
N GLU A 65 -3.76 -13.08 -3.35
CA GLU A 65 -5.20 -13.33 -3.18
C GLU A 65 -5.99 -12.10 -3.61
N LYS A 66 -7.06 -12.31 -4.39
CA LYS A 66 -7.89 -11.23 -4.92
C LYS A 66 -8.36 -10.22 -3.86
N GLN A 67 -8.63 -10.69 -2.64
CA GLN A 67 -9.03 -9.81 -1.54
C GLN A 67 -8.00 -8.72 -1.24
N TRP A 68 -6.70 -9.02 -1.27
CA TRP A 68 -5.67 -8.03 -0.97
C TRP A 68 -5.42 -7.06 -2.12
N ALA A 69 -5.67 -7.49 -3.37
CA ALA A 69 -5.69 -6.58 -4.51
C ALA A 69 -6.82 -5.54 -4.35
N ASP A 70 -8.01 -5.98 -3.95
CA ASP A 70 -9.15 -5.10 -3.72
C ASP A 70 -8.88 -4.11 -2.56
N GLU A 71 -8.27 -4.58 -1.45
CA GLU A 71 -7.90 -3.71 -0.32
C GLU A 71 -6.77 -2.72 -0.67
N TRP A 72 -5.78 -3.14 -1.46
CA TRP A 72 -4.73 -2.25 -1.97
C TRP A 72 -5.32 -1.17 -2.88
N GLN A 73 -6.19 -1.56 -3.82
CA GLN A 73 -6.88 -0.61 -4.69
C GLN A 73 -7.72 0.37 -3.88
N TYR A 74 -8.42 -0.11 -2.84
CA TYR A 74 -9.19 0.76 -1.96
C TYR A 74 -8.31 1.79 -1.26
N LEU A 75 -7.15 1.39 -0.71
CA LEU A 75 -6.22 2.30 -0.06
C LEU A 75 -5.63 3.34 -1.03
N SER A 76 -5.31 2.93 -2.27
CA SER A 76 -4.92 3.86 -3.34
C SER A 76 -6.04 4.88 -3.61
N ASP A 77 -7.26 4.42 -3.87
CA ASP A 77 -8.41 5.27 -4.18
C ASP A 77 -8.77 6.20 -3.00
N ALA A 78 -8.57 5.74 -1.77
CA ALA A 78 -8.77 6.55 -0.58
C ALA A 78 -7.71 7.66 -0.51
N THR A 79 -6.44 7.34 -0.77
CA THR A 79 -5.32 8.30 -0.74
C THR A 79 -5.53 9.42 -1.76
N ASP A 80 -5.89 9.08 -3.00
CA ASP A 80 -6.23 10.06 -4.04
C ASP A 80 -7.39 10.96 -3.58
N ARG A 81 -8.46 10.36 -3.07
CA ARG A 81 -9.66 11.09 -2.64
C ARG A 81 -9.38 12.07 -1.49
N TRP A 82 -8.57 11.67 -0.51
CA TRP A 82 -8.19 12.53 0.60
C TRP A 82 -7.25 13.67 0.16
N THR A 83 -6.39 13.40 -0.81
CA THR A 83 -5.47 14.39 -1.39
C THR A 83 -6.19 15.41 -2.26
N ASP A 84 -7.19 14.98 -3.05
CA ASP A 84 -7.92 15.82 -4.01
C ASP A 84 -8.95 16.75 -3.34
N ASP A 85 -9.81 16.20 -2.47
CA ASP A 85 -10.84 16.98 -1.75
C ASP A 85 -11.08 16.40 -0.35
N TYR A 86 -10.27 16.89 0.59
CA TYR A 86 -10.33 16.51 2.01
C TYR A 86 -11.75 16.63 2.61
N ALA A 87 -12.49 17.68 2.25
CA ALA A 87 -13.82 17.92 2.82
C ALA A 87 -14.86 16.94 2.26
N ALA A 88 -14.78 16.59 0.97
CA ALA A 88 -15.62 15.56 0.37
C ALA A 88 -15.28 14.16 0.89
N ALA A 89 -13.99 13.85 1.05
CA ALA A 89 -13.53 12.59 1.64
C ALA A 89 -14.07 12.41 3.06
N GLN A 90 -13.98 13.42 3.92
CA GLN A 90 -14.53 13.38 5.29
C GLN A 90 -16.04 13.14 5.29
N ARG A 91 -16.81 13.87 4.46
CA ARG A 91 -18.28 13.67 4.38
C ARG A 91 -18.64 12.25 3.94
N ARG A 92 -17.87 11.67 3.02
CA ARG A 92 -18.06 10.30 2.54
C ARG A 92 -17.75 9.28 3.64
N LEU A 93 -16.64 9.44 4.36
CA LEU A 93 -16.29 8.58 5.49
C LEU A 93 -17.40 8.61 6.56
N ASP A 94 -17.86 9.81 6.96
CA ASP A 94 -18.92 9.97 7.96
C ASP A 94 -20.23 9.29 7.52
N PHE A 95 -20.53 9.33 6.22
CA PHE A 95 -21.70 8.68 5.65
C PHE A 95 -21.58 7.15 5.72
N HIS A 96 -20.45 6.58 5.26
CA HIS A 96 -20.22 5.14 5.27
C HIS A 96 -20.13 4.55 6.67
N GLN A 97 -19.50 5.26 7.62
CA GLN A 97 -19.44 4.86 9.02
C GLN A 97 -20.83 4.78 9.66
N ARG A 98 -21.68 5.79 9.43
CA ARG A 98 -23.07 5.79 9.91
C ARG A 98 -23.90 4.66 9.32
N ALA A 99 -23.59 4.25 8.08
CA ALA A 99 -24.28 3.18 7.39
C ALA A 99 -23.72 1.78 7.73
N GLY A 100 -22.55 1.70 8.38
CA GLY A 100 -21.86 0.44 8.66
C GLY A 100 -21.39 -0.27 7.38
N TRP A 101 -21.04 0.49 6.33
CA TRP A 101 -20.68 -0.07 5.02
C TRP A 101 -19.20 -0.39 4.85
N LEU A 102 -18.34 0.15 5.73
CA LEU A 102 -16.91 -0.12 5.67
C LEU A 102 -16.55 -1.38 6.45
N THR A 103 -15.69 -2.21 5.87
CA THR A 103 -15.00 -3.26 6.60
C THR A 103 -14.01 -2.64 7.61
N PRO A 104 -13.55 -3.39 8.62
CA PRO A 104 -12.49 -2.92 9.52
C PRO A 104 -11.20 -2.54 8.79
N THR A 105 -10.84 -3.28 7.73
CA THR A 105 -9.67 -2.99 6.87
C THR A 105 -9.85 -1.68 6.12
N GLU A 106 -10.98 -1.49 5.44
CA GLU A 106 -11.29 -0.25 4.71
C GLU A 106 -11.27 0.97 5.64
N LEU A 107 -11.79 0.85 6.87
CA LEU A 107 -11.75 1.92 7.86
C LEU A 107 -10.31 2.28 8.25
N ARG A 108 -9.42 1.30 8.39
CA ARG A 108 -8.00 1.54 8.66
C ARG A 108 -7.29 2.14 7.44
N SER A 109 -7.65 1.73 6.23
CA SER A 109 -7.18 2.35 4.99
C SER A 109 -7.59 3.82 4.88
N GLU A 110 -8.83 4.18 5.22
CA GLU A 110 -9.29 5.58 5.30
C GLU A 110 -8.49 6.41 6.31
N GLN A 111 -8.13 5.81 7.46
CA GLN A 111 -7.31 6.49 8.47
C GLN A 111 -5.88 6.78 7.96
N GLN A 112 -5.25 5.81 7.29
CA GLN A 112 -3.92 6.00 6.71
C GLN A 112 -3.95 6.99 5.55
N ALA A 113 -4.92 6.88 4.63
CA ALA A 113 -5.07 7.83 3.53
C ALA A 113 -5.26 9.27 4.03
N ARG A 114 -6.07 9.46 5.07
CA ARG A 114 -6.23 10.75 5.75
C ARG A 114 -4.92 11.25 6.37
N ASP A 115 -4.14 10.38 6.99
CA ASP A 115 -2.86 10.75 7.60
C ASP A 115 -1.85 11.20 6.54
N ILE A 116 -1.71 10.43 5.44
CA ILE A 116 -0.89 10.77 4.29
C ILE A 116 -1.30 12.12 3.70
N ALA A 117 -2.60 12.38 3.53
CA ALA A 117 -3.06 13.65 2.98
C ALA A 117 -2.78 14.86 3.90
N ASN A 118 -2.74 14.66 5.22
CA ASN A 118 -2.46 15.75 6.17
C ASN A 118 -0.97 16.03 6.35
N HIS A 119 -0.14 14.98 6.37
CA HIS A 119 1.27 15.07 6.75
C HIS A 119 2.24 14.79 5.60
N GLY A 120 1.74 14.27 4.49
CA GLY A 120 2.57 13.70 3.43
C GLY A 120 3.18 12.36 3.85
N ILE A 121 4.17 11.92 3.07
CA ILE A 121 4.99 10.76 3.41
C ILE A 121 6.26 11.26 4.11
N GLU A 122 6.32 11.11 5.43
CA GLU A 122 7.44 11.60 6.24
C GLU A 122 8.68 10.70 6.13
N THR A 123 9.85 11.35 6.05
CA THR A 123 11.18 10.71 6.08
C THR A 123 12.10 11.38 7.09
N ASP A 124 13.02 10.61 7.68
CA ASP A 124 14.12 11.15 8.48
C ASP A 124 15.23 11.79 7.61
N ASP A 125 16.26 12.33 8.26
CA ASP A 125 17.42 12.98 7.62
C ASP A 125 18.21 12.05 6.68
N SER A 126 18.02 10.73 6.81
CA SER A 126 18.64 9.73 5.92
C SER A 126 17.75 9.36 4.72
N GLY A 127 16.56 9.94 4.63
CA GLY A 127 15.57 9.64 3.60
C GLY A 127 14.76 8.36 3.86
N LEU A 128 14.84 7.80 5.06
CA LEU A 128 14.07 6.61 5.43
C LEU A 128 12.69 7.00 5.95
N LEU A 129 11.67 6.23 5.59
CA LEU A 129 10.29 6.46 6.02
C LEU A 129 10.15 6.39 7.56
N THR A 130 9.39 7.33 8.14
CA THR A 130 9.13 7.43 9.58
C THR A 130 7.65 7.30 9.96
N SER A 131 6.78 7.06 8.98
CA SER A 131 5.33 6.93 9.20
C SER A 131 4.98 5.76 10.12
N PRO A 132 3.92 5.89 10.96
CA PRO A 132 3.44 4.80 11.83
C PRO A 132 2.91 3.58 11.05
N TYR A 133 2.70 3.69 9.74
CA TYR A 133 2.23 2.60 8.88
C TYR A 133 3.38 1.81 8.23
N VAL A 134 4.63 2.21 8.46
CA VAL A 134 5.79 1.55 7.87
C VAL A 134 6.44 0.62 8.90
N THR A 135 6.71 -0.62 8.49
CA THR A 135 7.64 -1.50 9.21
C THR A 135 8.99 -1.43 8.53
N ARG A 136 10.02 -0.94 9.23
CA ARG A 136 11.36 -0.83 8.63
C ARG A 136 11.86 -2.22 8.24
N VAL A 137 12.58 -2.32 7.13
CA VAL A 137 13.08 -3.62 6.63
C VAL A 137 13.95 -4.32 7.68
N GLN A 138 14.71 -3.59 8.49
CA GLN A 138 15.47 -4.20 9.60
C GLN A 138 14.56 -4.79 10.68
N GLU A 139 13.42 -4.14 10.97
CA GLU A 139 12.42 -4.62 11.94
C GLU A 139 11.63 -5.82 11.40
N ARG A 140 11.58 -6.01 10.07
CA ARG A 140 11.01 -7.21 9.44
C ARG A 140 11.84 -8.47 9.75
N ALA A 141 13.16 -8.34 9.89
CA ALA A 141 14.08 -9.46 10.15
C ALA A 141 14.08 -9.93 11.61
N ASP A 142 13.90 -9.02 12.57
CA ASP A 142 13.82 -9.35 13.99
C ASP A 142 12.45 -9.88 14.41
N SER A 143 11.45 -9.77 13.54
CA SER A 143 10.22 -10.55 13.67
C SER A 143 10.52 -12.02 13.31
N GLU A 144 10.51 -12.92 14.29
CA GLU A 144 10.82 -14.39 14.23
C GLU A 144 10.11 -15.20 13.12
N THR A 145 9.32 -14.55 12.27
CA THR A 145 8.47 -15.16 11.25
C THR A 145 8.61 -14.46 9.90
N ALA A 146 9.69 -13.71 9.63
CA ALA A 146 9.96 -13.09 8.33
C ALA A 146 9.71 -14.12 7.21
N THR A 147 8.58 -13.99 6.50
CA THR A 147 8.41 -14.67 5.23
C THR A 147 9.54 -14.13 4.37
N PRO A 148 10.43 -14.98 3.84
CA PRO A 148 11.50 -14.49 2.98
C PRO A 148 10.83 -13.64 1.90
N SER A 149 11.38 -12.44 1.68
CA SER A 149 10.91 -11.56 0.61
C SER A 149 10.68 -12.43 -0.64
N PRO A 150 9.57 -12.30 -1.37
CA PRO A 150 9.33 -13.09 -2.58
C PRO A 150 10.50 -12.97 -3.58
N LEU A 151 11.34 -11.93 -3.42
CA LEU A 151 12.61 -11.75 -4.14
C LEU A 151 13.80 -12.59 -3.68
N ALA A 152 13.79 -13.21 -2.49
CA ALA A 152 14.81 -14.17 -2.11
C ALA A 152 14.91 -15.33 -3.14
N ASN A 153 13.82 -15.60 -3.86
CA ASN A 153 13.76 -16.54 -4.97
C ASN A 153 13.69 -15.88 -6.35
N HIS A 154 13.46 -14.57 -6.44
CA HIS A 154 13.47 -13.86 -7.72
C HIS A 154 14.92 -13.68 -8.18
N ARG A 155 15.42 -14.67 -8.92
CA ARG A 155 16.56 -14.44 -9.79
C ARG A 155 16.11 -13.42 -10.84
N PRO A 156 16.75 -12.25 -10.99
CA PRO A 156 16.57 -11.47 -12.20
C PRO A 156 17.01 -12.39 -13.34
N GLY A 157 16.03 -12.94 -14.07
CA GLY A 157 16.32 -13.63 -15.32
C GLY A 157 17.15 -12.69 -16.18
N ASN A 158 18.04 -13.24 -17.00
CA ASN A 158 19.04 -12.59 -17.87
C ASN A 158 18.50 -11.53 -18.87
N ALA A 159 17.49 -10.72 -18.52
CA ALA A 159 16.91 -9.65 -19.31
C ALA A 159 17.93 -8.56 -19.63
N LEU A 160 18.90 -8.31 -18.73
CA LEU A 160 20.01 -7.38 -19.00
C LEU A 160 21.00 -7.91 -20.05
N ALA A 161 21.15 -9.24 -20.20
CA ALA A 161 22.08 -9.81 -21.19
C ALA A 161 21.52 -9.77 -22.62
N ALA A 162 20.19 -9.86 -22.77
CA ALA A 162 19.55 -9.83 -24.09
C ALA A 162 19.61 -8.43 -24.75
N HIS A 163 19.66 -7.35 -23.94
CA HIS A 163 19.65 -6.00 -24.48
C HIS A 163 21.01 -5.55 -25.03
N GLN A 164 22.12 -6.11 -24.52
CA GLN A 164 23.47 -5.85 -25.05
C GLN A 164 23.80 -6.66 -26.31
N ALA A 165 23.20 -7.85 -26.48
CA ALA A 165 23.48 -8.72 -27.63
C ALA A 165 22.90 -8.23 -28.97
N ASN A 166 21.91 -7.32 -28.94
CA ASN A 166 21.25 -6.81 -30.15
C ASN A 166 21.84 -5.50 -30.70
N SER A 167 22.80 -4.88 -30.02
CA SER A 167 23.39 -3.60 -30.44
C SER A 167 24.59 -3.76 -31.40
N GLU A 168 25.08 -4.98 -31.64
CA GLU A 168 26.30 -5.20 -32.43
C GLU A 168 26.08 -5.58 -33.90
N ARG A 169 24.83 -5.64 -34.40
CA ARG A 169 24.55 -6.24 -35.72
C ARG A 169 24.20 -5.29 -36.87
N ASP A 170 24.09 -3.99 -36.64
CA ASP A 170 23.66 -3.00 -37.66
C ASP A 170 24.80 -2.09 -38.14
N GLY A 171 25.96 -2.69 -38.41
CA GLY A 171 27.09 -1.97 -38.96
C GLY A 171 27.80 -2.78 -40.05
N ILE A 172 27.62 -2.33 -41.30
CA ILE A 172 28.44 -2.54 -42.50
C ILE A 172 27.70 -3.30 -43.61
N GLU A 173 27.08 -2.51 -44.50
CA GLU A 173 27.14 -2.77 -45.94
C GLU A 173 27.62 -1.47 -46.62
N ARG A 174 28.74 -1.58 -47.35
CA ARG A 174 29.30 -0.60 -48.28
C ARG A 174 29.56 -1.29 -49.60
#